data_AF-A0A7F8RUM2-F1
#
_entry.id   AF-A0A7F8RUM2-F1
#
_cell.length_a   1.000
_cell.length_b   1.000
_cell.length_c   1.000
_cell.angle_alpha   90.00
_cell.angle_beta   90.00
_cell.angle_gamma   90.00
#
_symmetry.space_group_name_H-M   'P 1'
#
loop_
_entity.id
_entity.type
_entity.pdbx_description
1 polymer ?
#
loop_
_entity_poly.entity_id
_entity_poly.type
_entity_poly.pdbx_seq_one_letter_code
_entity_poly.pdbx_strand_id
1 'polypeptide(L)'
;MALLPTLAHVVRDKAFRRDEGPILMGVFFLDVTGFLMSQCPFMDLCSRSWRQVVPEAGGKWASPPRLSRVNGWSRPLHSFQAVAWVTLLIMAIANFGIFIPFLPRNWKYLAYSVNGGLFFLHFLVHLIAVSIDPAEANVRFKKNYSKPVPTFDRSRHAHVIQNQYCHLCEVPVSSKAKHCSTCNKCVSGFDHHCKWLNNCVGSRNYWYFFFSVASASAGLLCLIIILLYIFIQFFIDQEELRTHPYYKKVSNKNTWMLFLPLFPVKTKTPVVLGIGVFVLLLDIVSLLLLGHLLIFHLYLMAKKLSTFDYMTQGRQQQTPKASAEKEELSLQIGFPQVPAVASSDRHSRGKEWDGVSHSAVAMGQKTEQFP
;
A
#
# COMPACT_ATOMS: atom_id res chain seq x y z
N MET A 1 -22.49 -56.83 14.47
CA MET A 1 -22.01 -55.59 15.13
C MET A 1 -20.48 -55.65 15.15
N ALA A 2 -19.72 -55.46 14.08
CA ALA A 2 -19.60 -54.32 13.15
C ALA A 2 -19.23 -53.00 13.86
N LEU A 3 -17.92 -52.72 14.02
CA LEU A 3 -17.20 -51.59 13.37
C LEU A 3 -15.95 -51.12 14.17
N LEU A 4 -14.77 -51.53 13.71
CA LEU A 4 -13.45 -50.88 13.78
C LEU A 4 -12.49 -51.83 13.02
N PRO A 5 -11.98 -51.48 11.82
CA PRO A 5 -10.97 -50.43 11.66
C PRO A 5 -11.01 -49.67 10.31
N THR A 6 -11.29 -48.36 10.30
CA THR A 6 -11.15 -47.51 9.10
C THR A 6 -10.65 -46.10 9.44
N LEU A 7 -9.52 -46.01 10.14
CA LEU A 7 -8.80 -44.73 10.34
C LEU A 7 -7.34 -44.74 9.87
N ALA A 8 -6.85 -45.88 9.39
CA ALA A 8 -5.51 -45.99 8.79
C ALA A 8 -5.48 -45.81 7.26
N HIS A 9 -6.64 -45.80 6.58
CA HIS A 9 -6.73 -45.66 5.11
C HIS A 9 -7.12 -44.25 4.61
N VAL A 10 -7.53 -43.33 5.49
CA VAL A 10 -7.90 -41.95 5.08
C VAL A 10 -6.73 -40.96 5.19
N VAL A 11 -5.69 -41.29 5.95
CA VAL A 11 -4.52 -40.40 6.13
C VAL A 11 -3.46 -40.61 5.04
N ARG A 12 -3.50 -41.71 4.28
CA ARG A 12 -2.50 -42.01 3.23
C ARG A 12 -2.86 -41.49 1.83
N ASP A 13 -4.11 -41.11 1.58
CA ASP A 13 -4.59 -40.68 0.25
C ASP A 13 -4.76 -39.15 0.07
N LYS A 14 -4.49 -38.35 1.12
CA LYS A 14 -4.45 -36.88 1.02
C LYS A 14 -3.03 -36.29 0.98
N ALA A 15 -2.00 -37.14 0.98
CA ALA A 15 -0.60 -36.69 0.94
C ALA A 15 -0.03 -36.52 -0.50
N PHE A 16 -0.84 -36.74 -1.55
CA PHE A 16 -0.39 -36.61 -2.93
C PHE A 16 -1.44 -35.94 -3.83
N ARG A 17 -1.77 -34.68 -3.54
CA ARG A 17 -2.32 -33.75 -4.54
C ARG A 17 -1.67 -32.39 -4.34
N ARG A 18 -0.87 -31.97 -5.32
CA ARG A 18 0.14 -30.92 -5.24
C ARG A 18 -0.39 -29.49 -5.51
N ASP A 19 -1.70 -29.25 -5.45
CA ASP A 19 -2.28 -27.99 -5.97
C ASP A 19 -3.26 -27.23 -5.06
N GLU A 20 -3.62 -27.70 -3.87
CA GLU A 20 -4.66 -27.03 -3.04
C GLU A 20 -4.13 -26.23 -1.82
N GLY A 21 -2.81 -26.04 -1.73
CA GLY A 21 -2.18 -25.29 -0.63
C GLY A 21 -2.35 -23.75 -0.61
N PRO A 22 -2.63 -23.02 -1.72
CA PRO A 22 -2.59 -21.56 -1.69
C PRO A 22 -3.95 -20.86 -1.50
N ILE A 23 -5.07 -21.58 -1.51
CA ILE A 23 -6.41 -20.95 -1.43
C ILE A 23 -6.81 -20.66 0.03
N LEU A 24 -6.47 -21.54 0.99
CA LEU A 24 -6.88 -21.36 2.38
C LEU A 24 -6.17 -20.19 3.08
N MET A 25 -4.91 -19.91 2.69
CA MET A 25 -4.20 -18.72 3.14
C MET A 25 -4.79 -17.44 2.55
N GLY A 26 -5.25 -17.45 1.30
CA GLY A 26 -5.85 -16.28 0.65
C GLY A 26 -7.23 -15.88 1.21
N VAL A 27 -8.00 -16.83 1.74
CA VAL A 27 -9.33 -16.56 2.33
C VAL A 27 -9.20 -15.94 3.73
N PHE A 28 -8.23 -16.38 4.54
CA PHE A 28 -7.91 -15.72 5.82
C PHE A 28 -7.41 -14.27 5.65
N PHE A 29 -6.83 -13.94 4.49
CA PHE A 29 -6.30 -12.61 4.18
C PHE A 29 -7.37 -11.53 3.94
N LEU A 30 -8.57 -11.90 3.46
CA LEU A 30 -9.66 -10.94 3.21
C LEU A 30 -10.42 -10.58 4.49
N ASP A 31 -10.57 -11.52 5.42
CA ASP A 31 -11.34 -11.28 6.65
C ASP A 31 -10.58 -10.47 7.69
N VAL A 32 -9.28 -10.69 7.91
CA VAL A 32 -8.56 -9.96 8.98
C VAL A 32 -8.19 -8.52 8.56
N THR A 33 -7.85 -8.30 7.28
CA THR A 33 -7.64 -6.93 6.76
C THR A 33 -8.96 -6.19 6.56
N GLY A 34 -10.04 -6.88 6.19
CA GLY A 34 -11.40 -6.33 6.15
C GLY A 34 -11.94 -5.95 7.53
N PHE A 35 -11.67 -6.75 8.56
CA PHE A 35 -12.15 -6.53 9.93
C PHE A 35 -11.41 -5.41 10.66
N LEU A 36 -10.08 -5.27 10.47
CA LEU A 36 -9.31 -4.18 11.09
C LEU A 36 -9.49 -2.83 10.38
N MET A 37 -9.86 -2.82 9.10
CA MET A 37 -10.20 -1.59 8.38
C MET A 37 -11.67 -1.16 8.54
N SER A 38 -12.57 -2.03 9.02
CA SER A 38 -14.01 -1.74 9.18
C SER A 38 -14.44 -1.28 10.58
N GLN A 39 -13.59 -1.35 11.60
CA GLN A 39 -13.94 -0.97 12.98
C GLN A 39 -13.59 0.48 13.39
N CYS A 40 -13.44 1.40 12.44
CA CYS A 40 -13.41 2.85 12.72
C CYS A 40 -14.79 3.48 12.38
N PRO A 41 -15.71 3.65 13.35
CA PRO A 41 -17.08 4.04 13.05
C PRO A 41 -17.28 5.56 12.77
N PHE A 42 -16.22 6.31 12.44
CA PHE A 42 -16.32 7.77 12.24
C PHE A 42 -16.01 8.26 10.82
N MET A 43 -15.81 7.38 9.82
CA MET A 43 -15.49 7.82 8.45
C MET A 43 -16.36 7.20 7.34
N ASP A 44 -17.46 6.53 7.67
CA ASP A 44 -18.28 5.82 6.67
C ASP A 44 -19.55 6.54 6.19
N LEU A 45 -19.74 7.81 6.58
CA LEU A 45 -20.77 8.68 6.02
C LEU A 45 -20.26 9.59 4.88
N CYS A 46 -18.94 9.72 4.69
CA CYS A 46 -18.37 10.60 3.65
C CYS A 46 -17.63 9.86 2.51
N SER A 47 -17.50 8.53 2.57
CA SER A 47 -16.73 7.73 1.60
C SER A 47 -17.59 7.18 0.43
N ARG A 48 -18.92 7.15 0.60
CA ARG A 48 -19.83 6.40 -0.28
C ARG A 48 -20.30 7.15 -1.53
N SER A 49 -19.98 8.44 -1.72
CA SER A 49 -20.47 9.21 -2.88
C SER A 49 -19.51 9.36 -4.07
N TRP A 50 -18.26 8.88 -4.01
CA TRP A 50 -17.27 9.12 -5.07
C TRP A 50 -17.13 8.00 -6.14
N ARG A 51 -18.16 7.16 -6.30
CA ARG A 51 -18.23 6.14 -7.37
C ARG A 51 -19.47 6.27 -8.27
N GLN A 52 -20.00 7.47 -8.40
CA GLN A 52 -20.88 7.82 -9.52
C GLN A 52 -20.09 8.65 -10.53
N VAL A 53 -19.92 8.11 -11.73
CA VAL A 53 -19.55 8.92 -12.90
C VAL A 53 -20.81 9.66 -13.29
N VAL A 54 -20.95 10.89 -12.79
CA VAL A 54 -22.01 11.82 -13.19
C VAL A 54 -21.76 12.19 -14.66
N PRO A 55 -22.78 12.20 -15.54
CA PRO A 55 -22.63 12.72 -16.89
C PRO A 55 -22.23 14.20 -16.79
N GLU A 56 -21.12 14.59 -17.42
CA GLU A 56 -20.66 15.99 -17.43
C GLU A 56 -21.68 16.88 -18.15
N ALA A 57 -22.58 17.48 -17.38
CA ALA A 57 -23.36 18.64 -17.77
C ALA A 57 -23.05 19.78 -16.80
N GLY A 58 -22.18 20.70 -17.25
CA GLY A 58 -22.09 22.08 -16.77
C GLY A 58 -21.34 22.34 -15.45
N GLY A 59 -20.14 22.93 -15.54
CA GLY A 59 -19.50 23.65 -14.43
C GLY A 59 -18.00 23.35 -14.25
N LYS A 60 -17.14 24.06 -14.99
CA LYS A 60 -15.68 23.94 -14.91
C LYS A 60 -15.13 24.55 -13.61
N TRP A 61 -15.10 23.77 -12.53
CA TRP A 61 -14.04 23.94 -11.53
C TRP A 61 -12.85 23.10 -11.97
N ALA A 62 -12.00 23.67 -12.82
CA ALA A 62 -10.75 23.05 -13.21
C ALA A 62 -9.93 22.80 -11.95
N SER A 63 -9.87 21.56 -11.49
CA SER A 63 -8.97 21.16 -10.41
C SER A 63 -7.56 21.63 -10.79
N PRO A 64 -6.80 22.24 -9.88
CA PRO A 64 -5.47 22.74 -10.20
C PRO A 64 -4.65 21.60 -10.81
N PRO A 65 -3.85 21.88 -11.86
CA PRO A 65 -3.07 20.85 -12.52
C PRO A 65 -2.17 20.15 -11.51
N ARG A 66 -2.34 18.82 -11.34
CA ARG A 66 -1.59 18.07 -10.33
C ARG A 66 -0.11 18.05 -10.74
N LEU A 67 0.75 18.71 -9.97
CA LEU A 67 2.19 18.70 -10.19
C LEU A 67 2.75 17.27 -10.10
N SER A 68 3.80 16.99 -10.86
CA SER A 68 4.46 15.68 -10.78
C SER A 68 5.31 15.59 -9.50
N ARG A 69 5.10 14.52 -8.74
CA ARG A 69 5.83 14.21 -7.52
C ARG A 69 7.20 13.67 -7.86
N VAL A 70 8.27 14.35 -7.45
CA VAL A 70 9.65 13.89 -7.67
C VAL A 70 10.01 12.76 -6.70
N ASN A 71 9.79 12.94 -5.40
CA ASN A 71 10.05 11.91 -4.38
C ASN A 71 9.09 12.08 -3.19
N GLY A 72 9.37 11.35 -2.10
CA GLY A 72 8.59 11.36 -0.86
C GLY A 72 8.52 12.69 -0.12
N TRP A 73 9.35 13.67 -0.48
CA TRP A 73 9.36 15.01 0.11
C TRP A 73 8.50 16.01 -0.67
N SER A 74 7.95 15.62 -1.82
CA SER A 74 7.10 16.51 -2.60
C SER A 74 5.78 16.77 -1.88
N ARG A 75 5.24 17.98 -1.99
CA ARG A 75 3.95 18.34 -1.40
C ARG A 75 2.77 17.85 -2.26
N PRO A 76 1.59 17.58 -1.68
CA PRO A 76 1.33 17.53 -0.23
C PRO A 76 1.98 16.28 0.41
N LEU A 77 2.35 16.40 1.69
CA LEU A 77 2.79 15.25 2.47
C LEU A 77 1.57 14.42 2.89
N HIS A 78 1.70 13.10 2.88
CA HIS A 78 0.63 12.20 3.30
C HIS A 78 0.65 12.03 4.83
N SER A 79 -0.51 12.00 5.49
CA SER A 79 -0.60 11.82 6.96
C SER A 79 0.10 10.54 7.44
N PHE A 80 -0.01 9.45 6.68
CA PHE A 80 0.69 8.19 6.99
C PHE A 80 2.22 8.33 7.02
N GLN A 81 2.81 9.20 6.21
CA GLN A 81 4.24 9.49 6.29
C GLN A 81 4.59 10.14 7.63
N ALA A 82 3.78 11.11 8.09
CA ALA A 82 3.96 11.72 9.40
C ALA A 82 3.80 10.71 10.54
N VAL A 83 2.79 9.83 10.45
CA VAL A 83 2.60 8.73 11.41
C VAL A 83 3.83 7.82 11.46
N ALA A 84 4.41 7.43 10.31
CA ALA A 84 5.62 6.61 10.30
C ALA A 84 6.79 7.26 11.05
N TRP A 85 7.06 8.55 10.80
CA TRP A 85 8.14 9.28 11.47
C TRP A 85 7.91 9.45 12.97
N VAL A 86 6.67 9.74 13.38
CA VAL A 86 6.30 9.84 14.79
C VAL A 86 6.45 8.50 15.50
N THR A 87 5.96 7.41 14.90
CA THR A 87 6.12 6.06 15.45
C THR A 87 7.60 5.69 15.57
N LEU A 88 8.42 5.97 14.55
CA LEU A 88 9.86 5.72 14.60
C LEU A 88 10.53 6.47 15.77
N LEU A 89 10.17 7.74 15.97
CA LEU A 89 10.70 8.55 17.08
C LEU A 89 10.28 8.00 18.45
N ILE A 90 9.00 7.67 18.62
CA ILE A 90 8.47 7.09 19.86
C ILE A 90 9.20 5.77 20.17
N MET A 91 9.35 4.90 19.17
CA MET A 91 10.06 3.62 19.35
C MET A 91 11.54 3.81 19.67
N ALA A 92 12.21 4.79 19.07
CA ALA A 92 13.59 5.11 19.40
C ALA A 92 13.76 5.57 20.85
N ILE A 93 12.91 6.48 21.31
CA ILE A 93 12.94 6.98 22.70
C ILE A 93 12.62 5.84 23.67
N ALA A 94 11.60 5.03 23.38
CA ALA A 94 11.23 3.89 24.19
C ALA A 94 12.38 2.87 24.30
N ASN A 95 12.96 2.45 23.16
CA ASN A 95 14.01 1.45 23.15
C ASN A 95 15.30 1.96 23.83
N PHE A 96 15.86 3.06 23.34
CA PHE A 96 17.17 3.56 23.79
C PHE A 96 17.12 4.35 25.08
N GLY A 97 16.06 5.12 25.31
CA GLY A 97 15.91 5.97 26.50
C GLY A 97 15.19 5.30 27.67
N ILE A 98 14.35 4.28 27.43
CA ILE A 98 13.56 3.70 28.53
C ILE A 98 14.00 2.27 28.82
N PHE A 99 13.93 1.37 27.83
CA PHE A 99 14.02 -0.06 28.10
C PHE A 99 15.45 -0.62 28.14
N ILE A 100 16.32 -0.29 27.19
CA ILE A 100 17.73 -0.76 27.22
C ILE A 100 18.46 -0.37 28.53
N PRO A 101 18.26 0.83 29.11
CA PRO A 101 18.82 1.19 30.41
C PRO A 101 18.45 0.27 31.58
N PHE A 102 17.32 -0.45 31.52
CA PHE A 102 16.93 -1.43 32.53
C PHE A 102 17.69 -2.75 32.42
N LEU A 103 18.39 -3.00 31.31
CA LEU A 103 19.16 -4.23 31.16
C LEU A 103 20.40 -4.22 32.06
N PRO A 104 20.79 -5.40 32.60
CA PRO A 104 22.03 -5.54 33.35
C PRO A 104 23.24 -5.21 32.48
N ARG A 105 24.36 -4.84 33.13
CA ARG A 105 25.55 -4.26 32.46
C ARG A 105 26.05 -5.08 31.27
N ASN A 106 26.05 -6.41 31.39
CA ASN A 106 26.57 -7.31 30.36
C ASN A 106 25.72 -7.28 29.08
N TRP A 107 24.40 -7.29 29.23
CA TRP A 107 23.45 -7.30 28.10
C TRP A 107 23.17 -5.91 27.54
N LYS A 108 23.31 -4.86 28.37
CA LYS A 108 23.00 -3.48 27.99
C LYS A 108 23.84 -2.98 26.81
N TYR A 109 25.16 -3.17 26.85
CA TYR A 109 26.03 -2.71 25.76
C TYR A 109 25.78 -3.47 24.47
N LEU A 110 25.55 -4.79 24.56
CA LEU A 110 25.18 -5.60 23.42
C LEU A 110 23.84 -5.13 22.82
N ALA A 111 22.84 -4.86 23.67
CA ALA A 111 21.55 -4.36 23.25
C ALA A 111 21.66 -3.00 22.54
N TYR A 112 22.44 -2.04 23.08
CA TYR A 112 22.72 -0.77 22.41
C TYR A 112 23.38 -0.96 21.05
N SER A 113 24.40 -1.81 20.96
CA SER A 113 25.12 -2.04 19.69
C SER A 113 24.24 -2.68 18.62
N VAL A 114 23.52 -3.75 18.97
CA VAL A 114 22.66 -4.48 18.02
C VAL A 114 21.45 -3.64 17.61
N ASN A 115 20.70 -3.09 18.58
CA ASN A 115 19.53 -2.27 18.28
C ASN A 115 19.93 -0.96 17.60
N GLY A 116 21.04 -0.35 18.02
CA GLY A 116 21.59 0.87 17.42
C GLY A 116 21.97 0.66 15.96
N GLY A 117 22.65 -0.44 15.65
CA GLY A 117 22.99 -0.82 14.27
C GLY A 117 21.74 -1.06 13.41
N LEU A 118 20.76 -1.82 13.91
CA LEU A 118 19.50 -2.07 13.21
C LEU A 118 18.68 -0.78 12.99
N PHE A 119 18.60 0.08 14.00
CA PHE A 119 17.93 1.37 13.92
C PHE A 119 18.60 2.30 12.91
N PHE A 120 19.94 2.40 12.95
CA PHE A 120 20.70 3.20 12.00
C PHE A 120 20.51 2.70 10.57
N LEU A 121 20.61 1.38 10.36
CA LEU A 121 20.33 0.76 9.07
C LEU A 121 18.92 1.11 8.59
N HIS A 122 17.91 0.91 9.44
CA HIS A 122 16.52 1.22 9.13
C HIS A 122 16.33 2.69 8.74
N PHE A 123 16.82 3.60 9.57
CA PHE A 123 16.74 5.04 9.33
C PHE A 123 17.37 5.42 7.98
N LEU A 124 18.57 4.90 7.71
CA LEU A 124 19.29 5.17 6.47
C LEU A 124 18.54 4.65 5.24
N VAL A 125 18.15 3.36 5.22
CA VAL A 125 17.46 2.79 4.05
C VAL A 125 16.06 3.38 3.88
N HIS A 126 15.35 3.73 4.95
CA HIS A 126 14.06 4.41 4.90
C HIS A 126 14.21 5.80 4.28
N LEU A 127 15.17 6.59 4.77
CA LEU A 127 15.48 7.92 4.25
C LEU A 127 15.84 7.87 2.76
N ILE A 128 16.64 6.89 2.34
CA ILE A 128 16.98 6.67 0.93
C ILE A 128 15.73 6.31 0.12
N ALA A 129 14.89 5.39 0.59
CA ALA A 129 13.67 4.96 -0.10
C ALA A 129 12.67 6.12 -0.32
N VAL A 130 12.54 7.02 0.66
CA VAL A 130 11.73 8.25 0.58
C VAL A 130 12.34 9.24 -0.42
N SER A 131 13.67 9.37 -0.44
CA SER A 131 14.37 10.43 -1.18
C SER A 131 14.64 10.12 -2.65
N ILE A 132 14.76 8.85 -3.02
CA ILE A 132 14.97 8.44 -4.42
C ILE A 132 13.77 8.86 -5.27
N ASP A 133 14.05 9.45 -6.43
CA ASP A 133 13.07 9.59 -7.51
C ASP A 133 12.92 8.27 -8.28
N PRO A 134 11.77 7.58 -8.17
CA PRO A 134 11.51 6.32 -8.86
C PRO A 134 11.08 6.50 -10.32
N ALA A 135 11.08 7.73 -10.85
CA ALA A 135 10.62 8.00 -12.21
C ALA A 135 11.41 7.22 -13.28
N GLU A 136 10.71 6.87 -14.35
CA GLU A 136 11.28 6.33 -15.58
C GLU A 136 12.44 7.21 -16.08
N ALA A 137 13.47 6.61 -16.68
CA ALA A 137 14.65 7.35 -17.15
C ALA A 137 14.29 8.51 -18.10
N ASN A 138 13.43 8.26 -19.08
CA ASN A 138 13.00 9.28 -20.05
C ASN A 138 12.15 10.40 -19.42
N VAL A 139 11.41 10.10 -18.34
CA VAL A 139 10.74 11.15 -17.57
C VAL A 139 11.77 12.05 -16.88
N ARG A 140 12.80 11.47 -16.27
CA ARG A 140 13.85 12.24 -15.57
C ARG A 140 14.69 13.12 -16.48
N PHE A 141 14.84 12.73 -17.76
CA PHE A 141 15.56 13.54 -18.74
C PHE A 141 14.79 14.79 -19.19
N LYS A 142 13.48 14.91 -18.89
CA LYS A 142 12.73 16.13 -19.18
C LYS A 142 13.09 17.24 -18.18
N LYS A 143 13.63 18.34 -18.69
CA LYS A 143 14.10 19.53 -17.93
C LYS A 143 13.06 20.09 -16.94
N ASN A 144 11.76 19.86 -17.17
CA ASN A 144 10.67 20.41 -16.38
C ASN A 144 9.54 19.40 -16.08
N TYR A 145 9.83 18.11 -15.87
CA TYR A 145 8.75 17.12 -15.69
C TYR A 145 7.98 17.28 -14.36
N SER A 146 8.48 18.07 -13.41
CA SER A 146 7.74 18.46 -12.21
C SER A 146 6.52 19.33 -12.51
N LYS A 147 6.45 19.89 -13.73
CA LYS A 147 5.28 20.64 -14.20
C LYS A 147 4.07 19.71 -14.36
N PRO A 148 2.85 20.27 -14.34
CA PRO A 148 1.65 19.46 -14.47
C PRO A 148 1.61 18.77 -15.83
N VAL A 149 1.25 17.48 -15.83
CA VAL A 149 0.98 16.76 -17.07
C VAL A 149 -0.44 17.08 -17.56
N PRO A 150 -0.72 16.99 -18.87
CA PRO A 150 -2.05 17.23 -19.42
C PRO A 150 -3.11 16.27 -18.86
N THR A 151 -4.39 16.63 -18.98
CA THR A 151 -5.49 15.70 -18.67
C THR A 151 -5.56 14.60 -19.72
N PHE A 152 -5.74 13.35 -19.29
CA PHE A 152 -5.83 12.22 -20.20
C PHE A 152 -7.13 12.25 -21.00
N ASP A 153 -7.03 12.29 -22.32
CA ASP A 153 -8.16 12.25 -23.23
C ASP A 153 -8.42 10.81 -23.71
N ARG A 154 -9.51 10.21 -23.21
CA ARG A 154 -9.94 8.85 -23.58
C ARG A 154 -10.50 8.74 -24.99
N SER A 155 -10.90 9.86 -25.60
CA SER A 155 -11.38 9.85 -26.99
C SER A 155 -10.23 9.65 -27.98
N ARG A 156 -9.02 10.10 -27.62
CA ARG A 156 -7.81 9.96 -28.45
C ARG A 156 -7.06 8.67 -28.18
N HIS A 157 -6.98 8.25 -26.92
CA HIS A 157 -6.21 7.08 -26.52
C HIS A 157 -7.02 6.19 -25.55
N ALA A 158 -7.09 4.89 -25.84
CA ALA A 158 -7.75 3.94 -24.94
C ALA A 158 -6.99 3.76 -23.60
N HIS A 159 -5.66 3.87 -23.63
CA HIS A 159 -4.79 3.70 -22.46
C HIS A 159 -3.74 4.80 -22.35
N VAL A 160 -3.37 5.15 -21.11
CA VAL A 160 -2.34 6.16 -20.82
C VAL A 160 -0.98 5.79 -21.41
N ILE A 161 -0.68 4.49 -21.46
CA ILE A 161 0.51 3.95 -22.11
C ILE A 161 0.05 3.01 -23.22
N GLN A 162 0.50 3.27 -24.46
CA GLN A 162 0.27 2.43 -25.62
C GLN A 162 1.60 2.27 -26.37
N ASN A 163 1.90 1.06 -26.85
CA ASN A 163 3.14 0.77 -27.60
C ASN A 163 4.40 1.33 -26.93
N GLN A 164 4.53 1.12 -25.61
CA GLN A 164 5.65 1.62 -24.80
C GLN A 164 5.85 3.14 -24.86
N TYR A 165 4.78 3.90 -25.09
CA TYR A 165 4.78 5.36 -25.05
C TYR A 165 3.71 5.85 -24.08
N CYS A 166 4.07 6.77 -23.19
CA CYS A 166 3.11 7.41 -22.30
C CYS A 166 2.61 8.73 -22.90
N HIS A 167 1.30 8.83 -23.14
CA HIS A 167 0.68 10.04 -23.71
C HIS A 167 0.51 11.18 -22.72
N LEU A 168 0.62 10.91 -21.42
CA LEU A 168 0.61 11.95 -20.38
C LEU A 168 2.00 12.54 -20.15
N CYS A 169 2.99 11.66 -19.95
CA CYS A 169 4.36 12.08 -19.76
C CYS A 169 5.04 12.46 -21.08
N GLU A 170 4.43 12.13 -22.23
CA GLU A 170 4.94 12.31 -23.59
C GLU A 170 6.38 11.83 -23.75
N VAL A 171 6.62 10.58 -23.35
CA VAL A 171 7.93 9.91 -23.45
C VAL A 171 7.76 8.42 -23.74
N PRO A 172 8.73 7.79 -24.43
CA PRO A 172 8.87 6.34 -24.43
C PRO A 172 9.12 5.84 -23.00
N VAL A 173 8.59 4.67 -22.66
CA VAL A 173 8.68 4.06 -21.34
C VAL A 173 9.06 2.58 -21.46
N SER A 174 9.77 2.04 -20.46
CA SER A 174 10.08 0.61 -20.44
C SER A 174 8.82 -0.28 -20.37
N SER A 175 8.95 -1.56 -20.77
CA SER A 175 7.83 -2.53 -20.79
C SER A 175 7.13 -2.70 -19.43
N LYS A 176 7.89 -2.58 -18.33
CA LYS A 176 7.38 -2.68 -16.95
C LYS A 176 7.00 -1.33 -16.34
N ALA A 177 7.11 -0.23 -17.09
CA ALA A 177 6.74 1.08 -16.60
C ALA A 177 5.22 1.20 -16.46
N LYS A 178 4.78 1.90 -15.42
CA LYS A 178 3.36 2.28 -15.24
C LYS A 178 3.26 3.76 -14.90
N HIS A 179 2.18 4.39 -15.34
CA HIS A 179 1.87 5.77 -14.96
C HIS A 179 1.10 5.77 -13.64
N CYS A 180 1.66 6.38 -12.60
CA CYS A 180 1.00 6.58 -11.32
C CYS A 180 0.25 7.92 -11.34
N SER A 181 -1.08 7.90 -11.33
CA SER A 181 -1.90 9.11 -11.32
C SER A 181 -1.75 9.94 -10.04
N THR A 182 -1.42 9.31 -8.90
CA THR A 182 -1.16 10.01 -7.63
C THR A 182 0.13 10.81 -7.67
N CYS A 183 1.19 10.24 -8.24
CA CYS A 183 2.48 10.92 -8.41
C CYS A 183 2.56 11.74 -9.70
N ASN A 184 1.60 11.56 -10.60
CA ASN A 184 1.56 12.12 -11.94
C ASN A 184 2.86 11.93 -12.73
N LYS A 185 3.36 10.68 -12.77
CA LYS A 185 4.56 10.29 -13.53
C LYS A 185 4.59 8.81 -13.86
N CYS A 186 5.39 8.47 -14.87
CA CYS A 186 5.78 7.09 -15.14
C CYS A 186 6.91 6.65 -14.21
N VAL A 187 6.79 5.44 -13.69
CA VAL A 187 7.74 4.80 -12.78
C VAL A 187 8.21 3.50 -13.41
N SER A 188 9.52 3.31 -13.50
CA SER A 188 10.14 2.10 -14.05
C SER A 188 9.97 0.92 -13.10
N GLY A 189 9.54 -0.23 -13.66
CA GLY A 189 9.25 -1.44 -12.89
C GLY A 189 8.38 -1.15 -11.67
N PHE A 190 7.24 -0.52 -11.93
CA PHE A 190 6.32 -0.05 -10.90
C PHE A 190 5.80 -1.20 -10.04
N ASP A 191 5.90 -1.05 -8.72
CA ASP A 191 5.36 -2.02 -7.77
C ASP A 191 4.06 -1.48 -7.15
N HIS A 192 4.13 -0.35 -6.44
CA HIS A 192 2.96 0.31 -5.89
C HIS A 192 3.24 1.79 -5.56
N HIS A 193 2.18 2.54 -5.24
CA HIS A 193 2.29 3.84 -4.60
C HIS A 193 2.18 3.68 -3.08
N CYS A 194 3.26 3.99 -2.36
CA CYS A 194 3.32 3.83 -0.91
C CYS A 194 2.98 5.14 -0.20
N LYS A 195 1.86 5.15 0.52
CA LYS A 195 1.42 6.29 1.34
C LYS A 195 2.36 6.56 2.52
N TRP A 196 3.00 5.53 3.07
CA TRP A 196 3.96 5.64 4.18
C TRP A 196 5.27 6.31 3.75
N LEU A 197 5.72 6.07 2.51
CA LEU A 197 6.88 6.77 1.93
C LEU A 197 6.50 8.10 1.26
N ASN A 198 5.19 8.35 1.08
CA ASN A 198 4.67 9.41 0.22
C ASN A 198 5.29 9.39 -1.18
N ASN A 199 5.63 8.20 -1.70
CA ASN A 199 6.40 8.01 -2.92
C ASN A 199 5.98 6.70 -3.61
N CYS A 200 6.30 6.57 -4.89
CA CYS A 200 6.19 5.28 -5.56
C CYS A 200 7.35 4.35 -5.18
N VAL A 201 7.06 3.07 -5.12
CA VAL A 201 8.05 1.99 -5.09
C VAL A 201 8.15 1.43 -6.50
N GLY A 202 9.35 1.44 -7.05
CA GLY A 202 9.68 0.87 -8.37
C GLY A 202 11.13 0.40 -8.40
N SER A 203 11.65 0.06 -9.57
CA SER A 203 12.97 -0.59 -9.70
C SER A 203 14.12 0.17 -9.02
N ARG A 204 14.08 1.51 -9.01
CA ARG A 204 15.17 2.34 -8.45
C ARG A 204 15.22 2.34 -6.92
N ASN A 205 14.10 2.12 -6.23
CA ASN A 205 14.03 2.18 -4.77
C ASN A 205 13.46 0.92 -4.09
N TYR A 206 13.11 -0.12 -4.86
CA TYR A 206 12.53 -1.35 -4.34
C TYR A 206 13.36 -1.98 -3.22
N TRP A 207 14.67 -2.14 -3.43
CA TRP A 207 15.54 -2.77 -2.43
C TRP A 207 15.64 -1.96 -1.14
N TYR A 208 15.70 -0.63 -1.21
CA TYR A 208 15.71 0.21 -0.02
C TYR A 208 14.38 0.15 0.73
N PHE A 209 13.25 0.09 0.01
CA PHE A 209 11.94 -0.17 0.62
C PHE A 209 11.91 -1.54 1.30
N PHE A 210 12.35 -2.59 0.62
CA PHE A 210 12.36 -3.95 1.16
C PHE A 210 13.24 -4.05 2.42
N PHE A 211 14.47 -3.52 2.37
CA PHE A 211 15.36 -3.49 3.52
C PHE A 211 14.82 -2.61 4.65
N SER A 212 14.09 -1.52 4.35
CA SER A 212 13.42 -0.70 5.37
C SER A 212 12.38 -1.50 6.15
N VAL A 213 11.55 -2.29 5.46
CA VAL A 213 10.55 -3.17 6.09
C VAL A 213 11.23 -4.30 6.87
N ALA A 214 12.25 -4.93 6.31
CA ALA A 214 12.99 -6.02 6.95
C ALA A 214 13.73 -5.56 8.22
N SER A 215 14.47 -4.46 8.14
CA SER A 215 15.22 -3.91 9.28
C SER A 215 14.28 -3.35 10.37
N ALA A 216 13.14 -2.77 10.00
CA ALA A 216 12.11 -2.39 10.97
C ALA A 216 11.58 -3.62 11.70
N SER A 217 11.18 -4.66 10.97
CA SER A 217 10.65 -5.90 11.56
C SER A 217 11.67 -6.57 12.51
N ALA A 218 12.95 -6.59 12.12
CA ALA A 218 14.02 -7.08 12.99
C ALA A 218 14.20 -6.23 14.25
N GLY A 219 14.17 -4.90 14.13
CA GLY A 219 14.25 -3.99 15.28
C GLY A 219 13.07 -4.15 16.26
N LEU A 220 11.85 -4.32 15.75
CA LEU A 220 10.65 -4.60 16.54
C LEU A 220 10.78 -5.94 17.27
N LEU A 221 11.26 -7.00 16.61
CA LEU A 221 11.53 -8.29 17.27
C LEU A 221 12.54 -8.16 18.41
N CYS A 222 13.63 -7.39 18.21
CA CYS A 222 14.58 -7.12 19.28
C CYS A 222 13.95 -6.38 20.46
N LEU A 223 13.10 -5.38 20.20
CA LEU A 223 12.40 -4.63 21.24
C LEU A 223 11.42 -5.52 22.03
N ILE A 224 10.66 -6.39 21.36
CA ILE A 224 9.81 -7.39 22.02
C ILE A 224 10.64 -8.28 22.95
N ILE A 225 11.78 -8.79 22.51
CA ILE A 225 12.66 -9.64 23.34
C ILE A 225 13.13 -8.88 24.59
N ILE A 226 13.54 -7.62 24.44
CA ILE A 226 13.95 -6.75 25.55
C ILE A 226 12.79 -6.52 26.53
N LEU A 227 11.60 -6.19 26.02
CA LEU A 227 10.41 -5.97 26.82
C LEU A 227 9.99 -7.22 27.58
N LEU A 228 9.96 -8.38 26.94
CA LEU A 228 9.65 -9.66 27.58
C LEU A 228 10.64 -9.97 28.69
N TYR A 229 11.95 -9.78 28.46
CA TYR A 229 12.95 -9.93 29.50
C TYR A 229 12.68 -9.00 30.69
N ILE A 230 12.42 -7.71 30.44
CA ILE A 230 12.12 -6.73 31.50
C ILE A 230 10.87 -7.12 32.27
N PHE A 231 9.80 -7.54 31.60
CA PHE A 231 8.57 -7.98 32.28
C PHE A 231 8.82 -9.21 33.15
N ILE A 232 9.51 -10.22 32.61
CA ILE A 232 9.84 -11.44 33.35
C ILE A 232 10.67 -11.09 34.59
N GLN A 233 11.74 -10.32 34.45
CA GLN A 233 12.59 -9.92 35.57
C GLN A 233 11.85 -9.05 36.58
N PHE A 234 10.95 -8.18 36.12
CA PHE A 234 10.14 -7.36 37.03
C PHE A 234 9.33 -8.21 38.02
N PHE A 235 8.83 -9.37 37.59
CA PHE A 235 8.06 -10.29 38.46
C PHE A 235 8.93 -11.31 39.21
N ILE A 236 10.10 -11.67 38.68
CA ILE A 236 10.99 -12.67 39.30
C ILE A 236 11.99 -12.00 40.26
N ASP A 237 12.81 -11.09 39.75
CA ASP A 237 13.84 -10.37 40.51
C ASP A 237 14.00 -8.93 39.98
N GLN A 238 13.34 -8.00 40.66
CA GLN A 238 13.40 -6.59 40.29
C GLN A 238 14.79 -5.96 40.48
N GLU A 239 15.67 -6.55 41.29
CA GLU A 239 16.99 -5.96 41.59
C GLU A 239 17.94 -6.06 40.40
N GLU A 240 17.79 -7.09 39.55
CA GLU A 240 18.51 -7.23 38.27
C GLU A 240 18.26 -6.04 37.33
N LEU A 241 17.05 -5.47 37.36
CA LEU A 241 16.68 -4.28 36.57
C LEU A 241 17.16 -2.96 37.19
N ARG A 242 17.63 -2.99 38.45
CA ARG A 242 17.99 -1.81 39.26
C ARG A 242 19.49 -1.69 39.48
N THR A 243 20.29 -2.26 38.59
CA THR A 243 21.78 -2.25 38.67
C THR A 243 22.42 -0.88 38.41
N HIS A 244 21.66 0.12 37.93
CA HIS A 244 22.20 1.45 37.64
C HIS A 244 22.57 2.24 38.91
N PRO A 245 23.71 2.96 38.97
CA PRO A 245 24.13 3.74 40.14
C PRO A 245 23.09 4.73 40.71
N TYR A 246 22.18 5.23 39.87
CA TYR A 246 21.09 6.13 40.29
C TYR A 246 20.11 5.47 41.27
N TYR A 247 19.97 4.14 41.24
CA TYR A 247 19.13 3.40 42.18
C TYR A 247 19.72 3.29 43.58
N LYS A 248 21.04 3.51 43.77
CA LYS A 248 21.67 3.53 45.11
C LYS A 248 21.05 4.59 46.04
N LYS A 249 20.51 5.67 45.48
CA LYS A 249 19.86 6.77 46.21
C LYS A 249 18.34 6.61 46.32
N VAL A 250 17.78 5.48 45.87
CA VAL A 250 16.34 5.22 45.84
C VAL A 250 16.03 4.02 46.72
N SER A 251 15.62 4.26 47.96
CA SER A 251 15.26 3.20 48.91
C SER A 251 13.86 2.63 48.69
N ASN A 252 12.95 3.39 48.08
CA ASN A 252 11.57 2.98 47.86
C ASN A 252 11.44 2.10 46.61
N LYS A 253 11.09 0.82 46.80
CA LYS A 253 10.87 -0.17 45.73
C LYS A 253 9.80 0.24 44.71
N ASN A 254 8.83 1.07 45.09
CA ASN A 254 7.78 1.57 44.19
C ASN A 254 8.24 2.75 43.30
N THR A 255 9.51 3.14 43.35
CA THR A 255 10.05 4.25 42.56
C THR A 255 11.01 3.73 41.49
N TRP A 256 10.80 4.12 40.24
CA TRP A 256 11.57 3.72 39.06
C TRP A 256 12.17 4.93 38.36
N MET A 257 13.23 4.71 37.58
CA MET A 257 13.90 5.77 36.81
C MET A 257 13.62 5.57 35.32
N LEU A 258 13.00 6.55 34.67
CA LEU A 258 12.95 6.64 33.21
C LEU A 258 14.20 7.37 32.73
N PHE A 259 15.05 6.72 31.96
CA PHE A 259 16.35 7.27 31.53
C PHE A 259 16.22 8.06 30.22
N LEU A 260 15.30 9.03 30.20
CA LEU A 260 15.10 9.88 29.03
C LEU A 260 16.44 10.49 28.57
N PRO A 261 16.65 10.71 27.25
CA PRO A 261 17.95 11.05 26.68
C PRO A 261 18.68 12.23 27.35
N LEU A 262 17.96 13.13 28.02
CA LEU A 262 18.51 14.33 28.66
C LEU A 262 18.75 14.18 30.17
N PHE A 263 17.86 13.48 30.89
CA PHE A 263 17.96 13.32 32.35
C PHE A 263 17.05 12.19 32.85
N PRO A 264 17.45 11.49 33.92
CA PRO A 264 16.63 10.43 34.49
C PRO A 264 15.48 11.02 35.34
N VAL A 265 14.26 10.53 35.14
CA VAL A 265 13.05 11.00 35.84
C VAL A 265 12.53 9.93 36.79
N LYS A 266 12.24 10.31 38.04
CA LYS A 266 11.62 9.43 39.03
C LYS A 266 10.14 9.23 38.71
N THR A 267 9.70 7.99 38.65
CA THR A 267 8.31 7.60 38.37
C THR A 267 7.84 6.48 39.29
N LYS A 268 6.54 6.20 39.31
CA LYS A 268 5.97 5.09 40.09
C LYS A 268 5.88 3.83 39.25
N THR A 269 5.95 2.67 39.89
CA THR A 269 5.80 1.35 39.24
C THR A 269 4.66 1.24 38.23
N PRO A 270 3.39 1.62 38.55
CA PRO A 270 2.30 1.50 37.58
C PRO A 270 2.51 2.33 36.32
N VAL A 271 3.24 3.45 36.40
CA VAL A 271 3.55 4.28 35.22
C VAL A 271 4.54 3.55 34.30
N VAL A 272 5.60 2.96 34.85
CA VAL A 272 6.59 2.22 34.04
C VAL A 272 5.98 0.98 33.41
N LEU A 273 5.19 0.22 34.18
CA LEU A 273 4.47 -0.94 33.65
C LEU A 273 3.45 -0.53 32.58
N GLY A 274 2.71 0.56 32.80
CA GLY A 274 1.77 1.09 31.82
C GLY A 274 2.44 1.49 30.51
N ILE A 275 3.59 2.19 30.58
CA ILE A 275 4.41 2.53 29.40
C ILE A 275 4.92 1.25 28.73
N GLY A 276 5.43 0.28 29.49
CA GLY A 276 5.88 -1.02 28.98
C GLY A 276 4.79 -1.76 28.21
N VAL A 277 3.58 -1.85 28.77
CA VAL A 277 2.45 -2.55 28.15
C VAL A 277 2.00 -1.82 26.90
N PHE A 278 1.88 -0.49 26.96
CA PHE A 278 1.51 0.32 25.80
C PHE A 278 2.51 0.16 24.64
N VAL A 279 3.81 0.25 24.92
CA VAL A 279 4.84 0.06 23.90
C VAL A 279 4.80 -1.36 23.35
N LEU A 280 4.67 -2.39 24.20
CA LEU A 280 4.57 -3.79 23.76
C LEU A 280 3.37 -4.01 22.83
N LEU A 281 2.21 -3.45 23.15
CA LEU A 281 1.02 -3.55 22.29
C LEU A 281 1.24 -2.85 20.93
N LEU A 282 1.80 -1.64 20.95
CA LEU A 282 2.10 -0.90 19.72
C LEU A 282 3.16 -1.62 18.86
N ASP A 283 4.14 -2.24 19.50
CA ASP A 283 5.21 -3.03 18.88
C ASP A 283 4.64 -4.31 18.24
N ILE A 284 3.79 -5.06 18.95
CA ILE A 284 3.10 -6.25 18.41
C ILE A 284 2.25 -5.88 17.19
N VAL A 285 1.44 -4.83 17.27
CA VAL A 285 0.62 -4.38 16.13
C VAL A 285 1.50 -4.00 14.95
N SER A 286 2.60 -3.25 15.20
CA SER A 286 3.54 -2.85 14.16
C SER A 286 4.22 -4.06 13.51
N LEU A 287 4.64 -5.05 14.30
CA LEU A 287 5.27 -6.27 13.83
C LEU A 287 4.31 -7.13 13.02
N LEU A 288 3.05 -7.24 13.42
CA LEU A 288 2.05 -7.97 12.63
C LEU A 288 1.83 -7.31 11.27
N LEU A 289 1.68 -5.98 11.23
CA LEU A 289 1.48 -5.25 9.98
C LEU A 289 2.72 -5.32 9.06
N LEU A 290 3.91 -5.08 9.59
CA LEU A 290 5.16 -5.10 8.81
C LEU A 290 5.61 -6.52 8.47
N GLY A 291 5.43 -7.47 9.38
CA GLY A 291 5.72 -8.89 9.16
C GLY A 291 4.84 -9.47 8.06
N HIS A 292 3.55 -9.15 8.07
CA HIS A 292 2.65 -9.50 6.97
C HIS A 292 3.11 -8.91 5.63
N LEU A 293 3.48 -7.62 5.60
CA LEU A 293 4.02 -6.97 4.41
C LEU A 293 5.33 -7.62 3.93
N LEU A 294 6.22 -7.97 4.87
CA LEU A 294 7.50 -8.61 4.58
C LEU A 294 7.29 -10.00 3.95
N ILE A 295 6.43 -10.82 4.55
CA ILE A 295 6.07 -12.15 4.04
C ILE A 295 5.44 -12.03 2.64
N PHE A 296 4.56 -11.06 2.45
CA PHE A 296 3.95 -10.81 1.15
C PHE A 296 5.00 -10.47 0.08
N HIS A 297 5.96 -9.58 0.38
CA HIS A 297 7.03 -9.26 -0.57
C HIS A 297 8.00 -10.42 -0.79
N LEU A 298 8.28 -11.24 0.23
CA LEU A 298 9.05 -12.49 0.07
C LEU A 298 8.34 -13.46 -0.90
N TYR A 299 7.02 -13.60 -0.76
CA TYR A 299 6.20 -14.39 -1.67
C TYR A 299 6.26 -13.85 -3.11
N LEU A 300 6.10 -12.54 -3.30
CA LEU A 300 6.18 -11.90 -4.62
C LEU A 300 7.55 -12.12 -5.29
N MET A 301 8.63 -11.99 -4.53
CA MET A 301 9.99 -12.26 -5.03
C MET A 301 10.16 -13.72 -5.45
N ALA A 302 9.64 -14.67 -4.67
CA ALA A 302 9.66 -16.09 -5.03
C ALA A 302 8.89 -16.37 -6.33
N LYS A 303 7.81 -15.61 -6.60
CA LYS A 303 7.03 -15.69 -7.85
C LYS A 303 7.54 -14.80 -8.98
N LYS A 304 8.57 -13.98 -8.75
CA LYS A 304 9.11 -12.99 -9.69
C LYS A 304 8.05 -12.01 -10.21
N LEU A 305 7.08 -11.65 -9.36
CA LEU A 305 6.00 -10.71 -9.65
C LEU A 305 6.18 -9.40 -8.89
N SER A 306 5.68 -8.29 -9.44
CA SER A 306 5.44 -7.07 -8.66
C SER A 306 4.07 -7.12 -7.97
N THR A 307 3.87 -6.29 -6.95
CA THR A 307 2.56 -6.11 -6.30
C THR A 307 1.49 -5.70 -7.32
N PHE A 308 1.85 -4.81 -8.25
CA PHE A 308 0.95 -4.40 -9.34
C PHE A 308 0.54 -5.58 -10.22
N ASP A 309 1.50 -6.42 -10.63
CA ASP A 309 1.22 -7.58 -11.48
C ASP A 309 0.30 -8.57 -10.76
N TYR A 310 0.58 -8.86 -9.48
CA TYR A 310 -0.27 -9.73 -8.66
C TYR A 310 -1.70 -9.20 -8.56
N MET A 311 -1.88 -7.92 -8.24
CA MET A 311 -3.19 -7.29 -8.09
C MET A 311 -3.97 -7.19 -9.41
N THR A 312 -3.28 -7.04 -10.54
CA THR A 312 -3.93 -6.94 -11.85
C THR A 312 -4.30 -8.31 -12.42
N GLN A 313 -3.47 -9.33 -12.22
CA GLN A 313 -3.79 -10.72 -12.57
C GLN A 313 -5.02 -11.21 -11.78
N GLY A 314 -5.10 -10.93 -10.48
CA GLY A 314 -6.26 -11.29 -9.67
C GLY A 314 -7.57 -10.69 -10.19
N ARG A 315 -7.55 -9.42 -10.63
CA ARG A 315 -8.72 -8.77 -11.23
C ARG A 315 -9.11 -9.41 -12.57
N GLN A 316 -8.13 -9.71 -13.41
CA GLN A 316 -8.37 -10.36 -14.70
C GLN A 316 -8.91 -11.77 -14.58
N GLN A 317 -8.62 -12.49 -13.49
CA GLN A 317 -9.20 -13.82 -13.23
C GLN A 317 -10.61 -13.75 -12.65
N GLN A 318 -10.97 -12.65 -11.99
CA GLN A 318 -12.32 -12.43 -11.44
C GLN A 318 -13.31 -11.97 -12.51
N THR A 319 -12.88 -11.20 -13.52
CA THR A 319 -13.78 -10.71 -14.59
C THR A 319 -14.49 -11.83 -15.37
N PRO A 320 -13.80 -12.90 -15.84
CA PRO A 320 -14.44 -14.02 -16.53
C PRO A 320 -15.35 -14.85 -15.63
N LYS A 321 -14.98 -15.01 -14.35
CA LYS A 321 -15.79 -15.73 -13.36
C LYS A 321 -17.09 -15.00 -13.06
N ALA A 322 -17.03 -13.68 -12.85
CA ALA A 322 -18.21 -12.87 -12.62
C ALA A 322 -19.11 -12.76 -13.85
N SER A 323 -18.55 -12.75 -15.07
CA SER A 323 -19.36 -12.81 -16.30
C SER A 323 -20.00 -14.18 -16.50
N ALA A 324 -19.28 -15.27 -16.23
CA ALA A 324 -19.82 -16.64 -16.33
C ALA A 324 -20.91 -16.90 -15.28
N GLU A 325 -20.72 -16.46 -14.04
CA GLU A 325 -21.71 -16.58 -12.97
C GLU A 325 -22.96 -15.74 -13.27
N LYS A 326 -22.80 -14.56 -13.89
CA LYS A 326 -23.93 -13.73 -14.33
C LYS A 326 -24.67 -14.35 -15.52
N GLU A 327 -23.96 -15.00 -16.43
CA GLU A 327 -24.53 -15.73 -17.57
C GLU A 327 -25.30 -16.97 -17.09
N GLU A 328 -24.73 -17.74 -16.16
CA GLU A 328 -25.36 -18.89 -15.52
C GLU A 328 -26.61 -18.49 -14.70
N LEU A 329 -26.54 -17.38 -13.95
CA LEU A 329 -27.69 -16.82 -13.25
C LEU A 329 -28.77 -16.33 -14.23
N SER A 330 -28.39 -15.76 -15.38
CA SER A 330 -29.36 -15.36 -16.42
C SER A 330 -30.00 -16.54 -17.15
N LEU A 331 -29.33 -17.69 -17.20
CA LEU A 331 -29.87 -18.95 -17.71
C LEU A 331 -30.81 -19.64 -16.70
N GLN A 332 -30.53 -19.51 -15.39
CA GLN A 332 -31.40 -20.04 -14.33
C GLN A 332 -32.66 -19.20 -14.10
N ILE A 333 -32.54 -17.86 -14.17
CA ILE A 333 -33.69 -16.97 -14.16
C ILE A 333 -34.24 -16.94 -15.60
N GLY A 334 -34.89 -18.02 -16.01
CA GLY A 334 -35.51 -18.14 -17.32
C GLY A 334 -36.49 -16.98 -17.54
N PHE A 335 -36.04 -15.93 -18.23
CA PHE A 335 -36.95 -14.97 -18.83
C PHE A 335 -37.67 -15.69 -19.97
N PRO A 336 -39.01 -15.67 -20.02
CA PRO A 336 -39.73 -16.20 -21.17
C PRO A 336 -39.21 -15.50 -22.43
N GLN A 337 -38.78 -16.28 -23.42
CA GLN A 337 -38.53 -15.74 -24.75
C GLN A 337 -39.85 -15.15 -25.25
N VAL A 338 -39.94 -13.82 -25.28
CA VAL A 338 -40.97 -13.14 -26.05
C VAL A 338 -40.66 -13.47 -27.52
N PRO A 339 -41.60 -14.08 -28.26
CA PRO A 339 -41.34 -14.42 -29.66
C PRO A 339 -41.07 -13.14 -30.44
N ALA A 340 -40.06 -13.18 -31.31
CA ALA A 340 -39.90 -12.18 -32.35
C ALA A 340 -41.15 -12.19 -33.24
N VAL A 341 -41.99 -11.17 -33.13
CA VAL A 341 -43.07 -10.94 -34.08
C VAL A 341 -42.43 -10.42 -35.37
N ALA A 342 -42.43 -11.27 -36.38
CA ALA A 342 -42.15 -10.91 -37.77
C ALA A 342 -43.46 -10.56 -38.50
N SER A 343 -43.30 -9.77 -39.58
CA SER A 343 -44.31 -9.23 -40.52
C SER A 343 -44.99 -7.93 -40.05
N SER A 344 -45.17 -6.90 -40.88
CA SER A 344 -45.46 -6.91 -42.32
C SER A 344 -45.13 -5.54 -42.93
N ASP A 345 -44.59 -5.57 -44.15
CA ASP A 345 -44.63 -4.47 -45.11
C ASP A 345 -46.02 -3.83 -45.21
N ARG A 346 -46.08 -2.48 -45.28
CA ARG A 346 -47.09 -1.82 -46.11
C ARG A 346 -46.57 -0.49 -46.63
N HIS A 347 -46.50 -0.44 -47.95
CA HIS A 347 -46.12 0.66 -48.81
C HIS A 347 -47.21 1.76 -48.86
N SER A 348 -46.74 2.98 -49.14
CA SER A 348 -47.35 4.09 -49.93
C SER A 348 -48.55 4.92 -49.44
N ARG A 349 -48.24 6.19 -49.09
CA ARG A 349 -48.75 7.48 -49.65
C ARG A 349 -48.34 8.60 -48.68
N GLY A 350 -47.56 9.64 -48.98
CA GLY A 350 -47.45 10.44 -50.20
C GLY A 350 -48.15 11.78 -49.95
N LYS A 351 -47.39 12.86 -49.64
CA LYS A 351 -47.70 14.28 -49.89
C LYS A 351 -46.40 15.12 -49.90
N GLU A 352 -45.93 15.39 -51.12
CA GLU A 352 -45.40 16.64 -51.67
C GLU A 352 -46.10 17.93 -51.15
N TRP A 353 -45.63 19.19 -51.25
CA TRP A 353 -44.50 19.93 -51.87
C TRP A 353 -44.38 21.26 -51.08
N ASP A 354 -43.25 21.96 -51.25
CA ASP A 354 -43.00 23.43 -51.18
C ASP A 354 -41.63 23.67 -50.51
N GLY A 355 -40.62 24.32 -51.08
CA GLY A 355 -40.52 25.07 -52.33
C GLY A 355 -39.05 25.43 -52.61
N VAL A 356 -38.87 25.89 -53.85
CA VAL A 356 -37.67 26.21 -54.64
C VAL A 356 -36.83 27.41 -54.11
N SER A 357 -35.49 27.37 -54.25
CA SER A 357 -34.70 28.34 -55.07
C SER A 357 -33.15 28.27 -54.93
N HIS A 358 -32.49 27.94 -56.06
CA HIS A 358 -31.21 28.43 -56.66
C HIS A 358 -29.86 28.34 -55.88
N SER A 359 -28.80 27.63 -56.35
CA SER A 359 -27.84 27.89 -57.48
C SER A 359 -27.02 29.20 -57.28
N ALA A 360 -25.69 29.36 -57.48
CA ALA A 360 -24.56 28.65 -58.11
C ALA A 360 -23.22 29.33 -57.62
N VAL A 361 -22.09 28.64 -57.39
CA VAL A 361 -20.90 28.40 -58.26
C VAL A 361 -19.76 29.47 -58.25
N ALA A 362 -18.52 28.94 -58.25
CA ALA A 362 -17.19 29.48 -58.65
C ALA A 362 -16.39 30.34 -57.63
N MET A 363 -15.28 29.84 -57.07
CA MET A 363 -13.90 29.63 -57.59
C MET A 363 -12.96 30.83 -57.31
N GLY A 364 -11.75 30.56 -56.77
CA GLY A 364 -10.64 31.52 -56.77
C GLY A 364 -9.50 31.19 -55.79
N GLN A 365 -8.45 30.52 -56.28
CA GLN A 365 -7.16 30.26 -55.60
C GLN A 365 -6.29 31.51 -55.41
N LYS A 366 -5.37 31.48 -54.42
CA LYS A 366 -3.93 31.88 -54.43
C LYS A 366 -3.41 31.95 -52.97
N THR A 367 -2.52 31.06 -52.49
CA THR A 367 -1.03 31.01 -52.54
C THR A 367 -0.28 32.23 -51.97
N GLU A 368 0.54 32.00 -50.92
CA GLU A 368 1.89 32.54 -50.59
C GLU A 368 2.21 32.16 -49.12
N GLN A 369 3.15 31.29 -48.73
CA GLN A 369 4.63 31.18 -48.81
C GLN A 369 5.47 32.10 -47.89
N PHE A 370 6.18 31.42 -46.96
CA PHE A 370 7.54 31.68 -46.43
C PHE A 370 7.77 32.79 -45.38
N PRO A 371 8.90 32.75 -44.61
CA PRO A 371 10.18 32.02 -44.79
C PRO A 371 10.44 30.81 -43.89
#